data_AF-A0A7C4G5B1-F1
#
_entry.id   AF-A0A7C4G5B1-F1
#
_cell.length_a   1.000
_cell.length_b   1.000
_cell.length_c   1.000
_cell.angle_alpha   90.00
_cell.angle_beta   90.00
_cell.angle_gamma   90.00
#
_symmetry.space_group_name_H-M   'P 1'
#
loop_
_entity.id
_entity.type
_entity.pdbx_description
1 polymer ?
#
loop_
_entity_poly.entity_id
_entity_poly.type
_entity_poly.pdbx_seq_one_letter_code
_entity_poly.pdbx_strand_id
1 'polypeptide(L)'
;MQGVSTLVSPRAWTHGRAQLKGEFVKLEAPVEYYPYECADLLFDFTALQKPDDVVAFVSRYGLLFATEGAEKVVDILREAAAVRLLANLVIWIRNHDTKTLREIWEVSDFSTLFEAAAATDEQLLEQASALVAFAINERIQNTRHGLIPEAALEVNGVSGSPGVFLWVAFPENLLGYVYHQLAMTITHRVPLATCQECGRIFKVEHGRQQYCSTRCAGRARIRRYREKTTLADL
;
A
#
# COMPACT_ATOMS: atom_id res chain seq x y z
N MET A 1 24.76 -36.80 -1.75
CA MET A 1 24.39 -35.73 -0.78
C MET A 1 22.88 -35.67 -0.74
N GLN A 2 22.25 -36.20 0.32
CA GLN A 2 20.81 -36.06 0.52
C GLN A 2 20.56 -34.64 1.02
N GLY A 3 19.95 -33.79 0.19
CA GLY A 3 19.57 -32.45 0.57
C GLY A 3 18.47 -32.50 1.62
N VAL A 4 18.73 -31.93 2.79
CA VAL A 4 17.69 -31.73 3.82
C VAL A 4 16.67 -30.77 3.22
N SER A 5 15.50 -31.30 2.86
CA SER A 5 14.37 -30.48 2.41
C SER A 5 13.89 -29.66 3.59
N THR A 6 14.31 -28.39 3.64
CA THR A 6 13.82 -27.45 4.65
C THR A 6 12.44 -26.98 4.21
N LEU A 7 11.42 -27.18 5.04
CA LEU A 7 10.09 -26.63 4.80
C LEU A 7 10.23 -25.11 4.68
N VAL A 8 9.87 -24.57 3.51
CA VAL A 8 9.86 -23.12 3.29
C VAL A 8 8.72 -22.55 4.12
N SER A 9 9.06 -22.03 5.29
CA SER A 9 8.10 -21.35 6.17
C SER A 9 8.14 -19.85 5.88
N PRO A 10 7.00 -19.16 6.00
CA PRO A 10 7.00 -17.71 5.91
C PRO A 10 7.95 -17.11 6.95
N ARG A 11 8.68 -16.06 6.56
CA ARG A 11 9.56 -15.35 7.48
C ARG A 11 8.70 -14.73 8.58
N ALA A 12 9.14 -14.78 9.83
CA ALA A 12 8.56 -13.98 10.89
C ALA A 12 9.08 -12.53 10.78
N TRP A 13 8.20 -11.56 10.97
CA TRP A 13 8.57 -10.15 11.10
C TRP A 13 8.51 -9.74 12.55
N THR A 14 8.99 -8.53 12.86
CA THR A 14 8.83 -7.97 14.19
C THR A 14 8.02 -6.69 14.13
N HIS A 15 7.22 -6.45 15.17
CA HIS A 15 6.59 -5.17 15.44
C HIS A 15 6.69 -4.88 16.93
N GLY A 16 6.24 -3.73 17.41
CA GLY A 16 6.41 -3.37 18.82
C GLY A 16 6.24 -1.88 19.05
N ARG A 17 6.67 -1.35 20.18
CA ARG A 17 6.59 0.09 20.39
C ARG A 17 7.64 0.77 19.50
N ALA A 18 7.24 1.67 18.59
CA ALA A 18 8.20 2.47 17.85
C ALA A 18 8.44 3.82 18.52
N GLN A 19 9.66 4.35 18.37
CA GLN A 19 10.01 5.70 18.81
C GLN A 19 10.80 6.44 17.74
N LEU A 20 10.54 7.74 17.63
CA LEU A 20 11.35 8.66 16.83
C LEU A 20 12.61 9.04 17.61
N LYS A 21 13.77 8.84 16.99
CA LYS A 21 15.10 9.24 17.51
C LYS A 21 15.82 10.05 16.44
N GLY A 22 15.66 11.37 16.50
CA GLY A 22 16.14 12.27 15.45
C GLY A 22 15.37 12.04 14.14
N GLU A 23 16.09 11.77 13.06
CA GLU A 23 15.53 11.46 11.73
C GLU A 23 15.15 9.98 11.54
N PHE A 24 15.37 9.15 12.56
CA PHE A 24 15.16 7.70 12.50
C PHE A 24 13.96 7.26 13.34
N VAL A 25 13.26 6.24 12.86
CA VAL A 25 12.30 5.46 13.64
C VAL A 25 12.95 4.15 14.06
N LYS A 26 12.78 3.76 15.33
CA LYS A 26 13.34 2.53 15.90
C LYS A 26 12.27 1.75 16.64
N LEU A 27 12.27 0.43 16.50
CA LEU A 27 11.48 -0.48 17.32
C LEU A 27 12.12 -0.69 18.70
N GLU A 28 11.28 -0.72 19.72
CA GLU A 28 11.59 -1.09 21.09
C GLU A 28 10.81 -2.34 21.46
N ALA A 29 11.51 -3.32 22.05
CA ALA A 29 10.97 -4.64 22.38
C ALA A 29 10.24 -5.29 21.21
N PRO A 30 10.95 -5.60 20.10
CA PRO A 30 10.35 -6.27 18.95
C PRO A 30 9.74 -7.62 19.35
N VAL A 31 8.51 -7.85 18.92
CA VAL A 31 7.76 -9.10 19.08
C VAL A 31 7.55 -9.70 17.70
N GLU A 32 7.84 -11.00 17.57
CA GLU A 32 7.65 -11.71 16.32
C GLU A 32 6.17 -11.89 15.97
N TYR A 33 5.85 -11.74 14.68
CA TYR A 33 4.51 -11.94 14.15
C TYR A 33 4.54 -12.31 12.67
N TYR A 34 3.40 -12.73 12.14
CA TYR A 34 3.22 -13.03 10.72
C TYR A 34 2.35 -11.94 10.05
N PRO A 35 2.89 -11.09 9.15
CA PRO A 35 2.16 -9.99 8.52
C PRO A 35 1.14 -10.47 7.49
N TYR A 36 1.10 -11.76 7.17
CA TYR A 36 0.06 -12.36 6.34
C TYR A 36 -1.34 -12.18 6.92
N GLU A 37 -1.43 -11.82 8.21
CA GLU A 37 -2.65 -11.50 8.93
C GLU A 37 -3.09 -10.02 8.74
N CYS A 38 -2.23 -9.18 8.17
CA CYS A 38 -2.44 -7.74 8.06
C CYS A 38 -3.13 -7.34 6.75
N ALA A 39 -4.46 -7.49 6.70
CA ALA A 39 -5.27 -7.14 5.53
C ALA A 39 -5.18 -5.65 5.13
N ASP A 40 -4.94 -4.75 6.08
CA ASP A 40 -4.95 -3.29 5.86
C ASP A 40 -3.57 -2.68 5.58
N LEU A 41 -2.49 -3.47 5.57
CA LEU A 41 -1.11 -2.99 5.50
C LEU A 41 -0.89 -1.99 4.34
N LEU A 42 -1.27 -2.35 3.11
CA LEU A 42 -1.18 -1.46 1.95
C LEU A 42 -1.88 -0.12 2.16
N PHE A 43 -3.11 -0.14 2.69
CA PHE A 43 -3.92 1.07 2.84
C PHE A 43 -3.44 1.97 3.97
N ASP A 44 -2.92 1.39 5.05
CA ASP A 44 -2.26 2.14 6.11
C ASP A 44 -0.93 2.74 5.61
N PHE A 45 -0.17 2.00 4.81
CA PHE A 45 1.09 2.50 4.24
C PHE A 45 0.89 3.65 3.25
N THR A 46 -0.10 3.57 2.37
CA THR A 46 -0.44 4.69 1.46
C THR A 46 -0.99 5.92 2.20
N ALA A 47 -1.35 5.80 3.48
CA ALA A 47 -1.83 6.91 4.29
C ALA A 47 -0.72 7.73 4.95
N LEU A 48 0.54 7.26 4.95
CA LEU A 48 1.64 7.96 5.63
C LEU A 48 1.95 9.30 4.94
N GLN A 49 1.99 10.39 5.71
CA GLN A 49 2.27 11.74 5.21
C GLN A 49 3.30 12.48 6.07
N LYS A 50 3.42 12.13 7.35
CA LYS A 50 4.31 12.81 8.31
C LYS A 50 4.99 11.83 9.27
N PRO A 51 6.03 12.26 9.99
CA PRO A 51 6.78 11.40 10.91
C PRO A 51 5.93 10.64 11.94
N ASP A 52 4.90 11.28 12.50
CA ASP A 52 4.01 10.62 13.47
C ASP A 52 3.27 9.41 12.88
N ASP A 53 2.88 9.49 11.61
CA ASP A 53 2.22 8.39 10.93
C ASP A 53 3.17 7.20 10.79
N VAL A 54 4.46 7.48 10.51
CA VAL A 54 5.51 6.45 10.42
C VAL A 54 5.71 5.76 11.77
N VAL A 55 5.72 6.50 12.87
CA VAL A 55 5.83 5.89 14.21
C VAL A 55 4.64 4.97 14.49
N ALA A 56 3.42 5.40 14.18
CA ALA A 56 2.22 4.58 14.33
C ALA A 56 2.26 3.34 13.44
N PHE A 57 2.67 3.49 12.18
CA PHE A 57 2.82 2.40 11.22
C PHE A 57 3.86 1.38 11.67
N VAL A 58 5.08 1.83 12.01
CA VAL A 58 6.15 0.95 12.48
C VAL A 58 5.76 0.26 13.78
N SER A 59 4.98 0.94 14.64
CA SER A 59 4.51 0.29 15.86
C SER A 59 3.58 -0.89 15.57
N ARG A 60 2.73 -0.73 14.55
CA ARG A 60 1.71 -1.72 14.16
C ARG A 60 2.30 -2.85 13.31
N TYR A 61 3.16 -2.54 12.36
CA TYR A 61 3.61 -3.46 11.32
C TYR A 61 5.11 -3.73 11.32
N GLY A 62 5.88 -2.96 12.09
CA GLY A 62 7.33 -3.08 12.11
C GLY A 62 8.05 -2.21 11.09
N LEU A 63 9.36 -2.41 11.03
CA LEU A 63 10.26 -1.71 10.13
C LEU A 63 10.03 -2.14 8.67
N LEU A 64 10.28 -1.22 7.74
CA LEU A 64 9.88 -1.37 6.33
C LEU A 64 10.89 -2.20 5.53
N PHE A 65 12.18 -1.97 5.74
CA PHE A 65 13.31 -2.55 5.02
C PHE A 65 14.05 -3.63 5.82
N ALA A 66 14.03 -3.53 7.15
CA ALA A 66 14.70 -4.43 8.08
C ALA A 66 13.72 -5.08 9.06
N THR A 67 14.15 -6.13 9.76
CA THR A 67 13.39 -6.72 10.88
C THR A 67 13.82 -6.15 12.23
N GLU A 68 14.93 -5.42 12.31
CA GLU A 68 15.46 -4.85 13.54
C GLU A 68 16.24 -3.57 13.25
N GLY A 69 16.56 -2.80 14.29
CA GLY A 69 17.40 -1.60 14.18
C GLY A 69 16.58 -0.32 14.03
N ALA A 70 16.99 0.54 13.10
CA ALA A 70 16.39 1.84 12.89
C ALA A 70 16.40 2.22 11.40
N GLU A 71 15.38 2.95 10.97
CA GLU A 71 15.20 3.35 9.58
C GLU A 71 14.95 4.85 9.49
N LYS A 72 15.41 5.46 8.40
CA LYS A 72 15.15 6.88 8.16
C LYS A 72 13.69 7.09 7.82
N VAL A 73 13.06 8.02 8.54
CA VAL A 73 11.65 8.37 8.31
C VAL A 73 11.42 8.88 6.89
N VAL A 74 12.37 9.63 6.33
CA VAL A 74 12.26 10.18 4.97
C VAL A 74 12.22 9.08 3.90
N ASP A 75 12.93 7.97 4.10
CA ASP A 75 12.95 6.87 3.12
C ASP A 75 11.61 6.11 3.16
N ILE A 76 11.05 5.88 4.35
CA ILE A 76 9.71 5.30 4.51
C ILE A 76 8.65 6.19 3.86
N LEU A 77 8.68 7.50 4.13
CA LEU A 77 7.71 8.44 3.54
C LEU A 77 7.83 8.53 2.01
N ARG A 78 9.05 8.43 1.48
CA ARG A 78 9.29 8.40 0.03
C ARG A 78 8.64 7.16 -0.61
N GLU A 79 8.86 5.99 -0.03
CA GLU A 79 8.23 4.75 -0.53
C GLU A 79 6.70 4.79 -0.38
N ALA A 80 6.17 5.32 0.73
CA ALA A 80 4.74 5.51 0.92
C ALA A 80 4.13 6.45 -0.14
N ALA A 81 4.83 7.53 -0.50
CA ALA A 81 4.43 8.42 -1.57
C ALA A 81 4.46 7.73 -2.94
N ALA A 82 5.48 6.92 -3.22
CA ALA A 82 5.57 6.15 -4.46
C ALA A 82 4.43 5.14 -4.59
N VAL A 83 4.17 4.33 -3.56
CA VAL A 83 3.06 3.35 -3.56
C VAL A 83 1.71 4.06 -3.69
N ARG A 84 1.52 5.20 -3.01
CA ARG A 84 0.30 6.02 -3.14
C ARG A 84 0.13 6.57 -4.56
N LEU A 85 1.20 6.99 -5.22
CA LEU A 85 1.15 7.45 -6.62
C LEU A 85 0.74 6.30 -7.54
N LEU A 86 1.36 5.13 -7.41
CA LEU A 86 0.99 3.94 -8.20
C LEU A 86 -0.47 3.54 -8.01
N ALA A 87 -0.97 3.57 -6.77
CA ALA A 87 -2.38 3.30 -6.48
C ALA A 87 -3.32 4.33 -7.12
N ASN A 88 -2.96 5.62 -7.12
CA ASN A 88 -3.75 6.65 -7.82
C ASN A 88 -3.70 6.48 -9.35
N LEU A 89 -2.54 6.15 -9.93
CA LEU A 89 -2.44 5.83 -11.36
C LEU A 89 -3.43 4.72 -11.74
N VAL A 90 -3.50 3.65 -10.95
CA VAL A 90 -4.48 2.56 -11.16
C VAL A 90 -5.93 3.07 -11.12
N ILE A 91 -6.25 3.96 -10.17
CA ILE A 91 -7.59 4.56 -10.06
C ILE A 91 -7.91 5.38 -11.31
N TRP A 92 -7.01 6.25 -11.75
CA TRP A 92 -7.21 7.08 -12.94
C TRP A 92 -7.29 6.27 -14.22
N ILE A 93 -6.43 5.26 -14.39
CA ILE A 93 -6.49 4.32 -15.53
C ILE A 93 -7.88 3.66 -15.59
N ARG A 94 -8.36 3.09 -14.48
CA ARG A 94 -9.66 2.39 -14.45
C ARG A 94 -10.84 3.33 -14.71
N ASN A 95 -10.74 4.57 -14.27
CA ASN A 95 -11.75 5.59 -14.49
C ASN A 95 -11.63 6.29 -15.86
N HIS A 96 -10.63 5.94 -16.68
CA HIS A 96 -10.28 6.62 -17.93
C HIS A 96 -10.11 8.13 -17.73
N ASP A 97 -9.52 8.54 -16.60
CA ASP A 97 -9.26 9.94 -16.25
C ASP A 97 -7.97 10.42 -16.91
N THR A 98 -8.01 10.55 -18.24
CA THR A 98 -6.85 10.92 -19.07
C THR A 98 -6.40 12.35 -18.84
N LYS A 99 -7.31 13.22 -18.39
CA LYS A 99 -6.99 14.60 -18.00
C LYS A 99 -6.01 14.61 -16.82
N THR A 100 -6.36 13.97 -15.70
CA THR A 100 -5.46 13.94 -14.54
C THR A 100 -4.18 13.16 -14.84
N LEU A 101 -4.24 12.08 -15.62
CA LEU A 101 -3.02 11.38 -16.06
C LEU A 101 -2.07 12.30 -16.84
N ARG A 102 -2.60 13.13 -17.74
CA ARG A 102 -1.80 14.07 -18.54
C ARG A 102 -1.16 15.15 -17.68
N GLU A 103 -1.92 15.73 -16.75
CA GLU A 103 -1.40 16.71 -15.79
C GLU A 103 -0.22 16.12 -14.98
N ILE A 104 -0.34 14.87 -14.52
CA ILE A 104 0.73 14.17 -13.82
C ILE A 104 1.91 13.86 -14.75
N TRP A 105 1.68 13.43 -15.98
CA TRP A 105 2.72 13.18 -16.99
C TRP A 105 3.55 14.44 -17.30
N GLU A 106 2.92 15.62 -17.31
CA GLU A 106 3.58 16.90 -17.63
C GLU A 106 4.49 17.41 -16.50
N VAL A 107 4.08 17.21 -15.24
CA VAL A 107 4.86 17.66 -14.07
C VAL A 107 5.85 16.61 -13.57
N SER A 108 5.92 15.46 -14.22
CA SER A 108 6.84 14.36 -13.90
C SER A 108 7.75 14.05 -15.08
N ASP A 109 8.80 13.28 -14.82
CA ASP A 109 9.71 12.80 -15.86
C ASP A 109 9.25 11.45 -16.46
N PHE A 110 7.99 11.03 -16.27
CA PHE A 110 7.52 9.71 -16.71
C PHE A 110 7.60 9.50 -18.23
N SER A 111 7.43 10.57 -19.01
CA SER A 111 7.57 10.50 -20.47
C SER A 111 8.95 10.02 -20.92
N THR A 112 9.99 10.31 -20.12
CA THR A 112 11.39 9.91 -20.41
C THR A 112 11.65 8.41 -20.22
N LEU A 113 10.72 7.69 -19.58
CA LEU A 113 10.79 6.24 -19.38
C LEU A 113 10.33 5.45 -20.62
N PHE A 114 9.81 6.14 -21.64
CA PHE A 114 9.28 5.55 -22.86
C PHE A 114 10.05 6.06 -24.08
N GLU A 115 10.04 5.27 -25.16
CA GLU A 115 10.72 5.63 -26.42
C GLU A 115 10.15 6.91 -27.06
N ALA A 116 8.86 7.17 -26.83
CA ALA A 116 8.18 8.38 -27.29
C ALA A 116 7.06 8.79 -26.32
N ALA A 117 6.74 10.09 -26.31
CA ALA A 117 5.58 10.60 -25.58
C ALA A 117 4.27 10.05 -26.16
N ALA A 118 3.27 9.83 -25.30
CA ALA A 118 1.94 9.40 -25.72
C ALA A 118 1.27 10.46 -26.62
N ALA A 119 0.93 10.09 -27.85
CA ALA A 119 0.24 10.96 -28.80
C ALA A 119 -1.28 10.92 -28.64
N THR A 120 -1.83 9.84 -28.09
CA THR A 120 -3.27 9.67 -27.84
C THR A 120 -3.55 9.36 -26.37
N ASP A 121 -4.82 9.53 -25.97
CA ASP A 121 -5.31 9.16 -24.65
C ASP A 121 -5.19 7.65 -24.39
N GLU A 122 -5.40 6.82 -25.41
CA GLU A 122 -5.21 5.37 -25.33
C GLU A 122 -3.75 5.01 -25.06
N GLN A 123 -2.81 5.61 -25.81
CA GLN A 123 -1.38 5.44 -25.56
C GLN A 123 -0.95 5.91 -24.17
N LEU A 124 -1.58 6.98 -23.65
CA LEU A 124 -1.30 7.45 -22.29
C LEU A 124 -1.75 6.43 -21.23
N LEU A 125 -2.92 5.81 -21.41
CA LEU A 125 -3.42 4.73 -20.54
C LEU A 125 -2.51 3.49 -20.61
N GLU A 126 -2.03 3.14 -21.80
CA GLU A 126 -1.08 2.03 -22.01
C GLU A 126 0.25 2.29 -21.32
N GLN A 127 0.85 3.47 -21.54
CA GLN A 127 2.10 3.87 -20.88
C GLN A 127 1.93 3.90 -19.35
N ALA A 128 0.83 4.45 -18.84
CA ALA A 128 0.56 4.45 -17.42
C ALA A 128 0.39 3.04 -16.83
N SER A 129 -0.26 2.14 -17.57
CA SER A 129 -0.38 0.73 -17.18
C SER A 129 0.98 0.02 -17.16
N ALA A 130 1.81 0.27 -18.17
CA ALA A 130 3.17 -0.27 -18.26
C ALA A 130 4.06 0.25 -17.12
N LEU A 131 3.99 1.55 -16.79
CA LEU A 131 4.73 2.14 -15.67
C LEU A 131 4.35 1.49 -14.34
N VAL A 132 3.05 1.32 -14.08
CA VAL A 132 2.57 0.67 -12.85
C VAL A 132 3.09 -0.76 -12.76
N ALA A 133 2.97 -1.54 -13.83
CA ALA A 133 3.44 -2.91 -13.87
C ALA A 133 4.96 -3.00 -13.66
N PHE A 134 5.74 -2.18 -14.37
CA PHE A 134 7.19 -2.12 -14.24
C PHE A 134 7.62 -1.78 -12.81
N ALA A 135 7.08 -0.70 -12.24
CA ALA A 135 7.46 -0.24 -10.90
C ALA A 135 7.14 -1.28 -9.81
N ILE A 136 6.02 -1.99 -9.92
CA ILE A 136 5.68 -3.06 -8.98
C ILE A 136 6.61 -4.26 -9.18
N ASN A 137 6.80 -4.71 -10.43
CA ASN A 137 7.63 -5.87 -10.74
C ASN A 137 9.07 -5.71 -10.23
N GLU A 138 9.69 -4.54 -10.43
CA GLU A 138 11.03 -4.23 -9.92
C GLU A 138 11.15 -4.41 -8.40
N ARG A 139 10.07 -4.12 -7.66
CA ARG A 139 10.04 -4.18 -6.19
C ARG A 139 9.71 -5.56 -5.64
N ILE A 140 9.17 -6.45 -6.48
CA ILE A 140 8.83 -7.84 -6.09
C ILE A 140 9.65 -8.89 -6.83
N GLN A 141 10.61 -8.52 -7.69
CA GLN A 141 11.37 -9.46 -8.53
C GLN A 141 12.06 -10.60 -7.76
N ASN A 142 12.48 -10.34 -6.51
CA ASN A 142 13.14 -11.33 -5.64
C ASN A 142 12.17 -12.00 -4.66
N THR A 143 10.87 -11.71 -4.75
CA THR A 143 9.86 -12.29 -3.87
C THR A 143 9.55 -13.71 -4.30
N ARG A 144 9.93 -14.67 -3.47
CA ARG A 144 9.55 -16.08 -3.66
C ARG A 144 8.05 -16.24 -3.41
N HIS A 145 7.43 -17.20 -4.05
CA HIS A 145 6.04 -17.56 -3.81
C HIS A 145 5.92 -19.06 -3.53
N GLY A 146 4.88 -19.45 -2.81
CA GLY A 146 4.60 -20.86 -2.55
C GLY A 146 3.25 -21.10 -1.90
N LEU A 147 2.97 -22.37 -1.63
CA LEU A 147 1.77 -22.80 -0.93
C LEU A 147 2.07 -23.01 0.54
N ILE A 148 1.19 -22.51 1.41
CA ILE A 148 1.15 -22.88 2.82
C ILE A 148 -0.23 -23.48 3.15
N PRO A 149 -0.31 -24.49 4.02
CA PRO A 149 -1.59 -24.96 4.52
C PRO A 149 -2.19 -23.88 5.44
N GLU A 150 -3.47 -23.59 5.30
CA GLU A 150 -4.18 -22.62 6.16
C GLU A 150 -4.09 -23.04 7.64
N ALA A 151 -4.10 -24.35 7.91
CA ALA A 151 -3.92 -24.92 9.24
C ALA A 151 -2.56 -24.60 9.91
N ALA A 152 -1.55 -24.14 9.16
CA ALA A 152 -0.29 -23.65 9.74
C ALA A 152 -0.34 -22.17 10.17
N LEU A 153 -1.44 -21.47 9.88
CA LEU A 153 -1.69 -20.12 10.36
C LEU A 153 -2.60 -20.17 11.59
N GLU A 154 -2.26 -19.36 12.59
CA GLU A 154 -3.08 -19.14 13.77
C GLU A 154 -3.39 -17.65 13.87
N VAL A 155 -4.65 -17.29 13.62
CA VAL A 155 -5.09 -15.89 13.67
C VAL A 155 -5.98 -15.71 14.88
N ASN A 156 -5.55 -14.88 15.84
CA ASN A 156 -6.26 -14.63 17.09
C ASN A 156 -6.61 -15.92 17.88
N GLY A 157 -5.69 -16.89 17.91
CA GLY A 157 -5.91 -18.16 18.61
C GLY A 157 -6.74 -19.19 17.84
N VAL A 158 -7.10 -18.89 16.58
CA VAL A 158 -7.88 -19.80 15.72
C VAL A 158 -6.99 -20.33 14.61
N SER A 159 -6.74 -21.64 14.62
CA SER A 159 -6.05 -22.33 13.53
C SER A 159 -6.92 -22.41 12.28
N GLY A 160 -6.29 -22.32 11.11
CA GLY A 160 -6.98 -22.50 9.83
C GLY A 160 -7.47 -23.93 9.57
N SER A 161 -8.23 -24.10 8.49
CA SER A 161 -8.87 -25.37 8.14
C SER A 161 -7.88 -26.33 7.46
N PRO A 162 -7.82 -27.61 7.87
CA PRO A 162 -7.10 -28.63 7.10
C PRO A 162 -7.64 -28.74 5.67
N GLY A 163 -6.76 -28.94 4.70
CA GLY A 163 -7.11 -29.11 3.29
C GLY A 163 -7.28 -27.82 2.50
N VAL A 164 -7.22 -26.65 3.14
CA VAL A 164 -7.15 -25.35 2.48
C VAL A 164 -5.69 -24.95 2.33
N PHE A 165 -5.30 -24.52 1.12
CA PHE A 165 -3.95 -24.04 0.82
C PHE A 165 -4.00 -22.60 0.35
N LEU A 166 -3.09 -21.79 0.85
CA LEU A 166 -2.97 -20.38 0.50
C LEU A 166 -1.74 -20.20 -0.39
N TRP A 167 -1.91 -19.50 -1.52
CA TRP A 167 -0.80 -19.00 -2.30
C TRP A 167 -0.27 -17.73 -1.65
N VAL A 168 0.98 -17.77 -1.18
CA VAL A 168 1.59 -16.69 -0.41
C VAL A 168 2.92 -16.26 -1.02
N ALA A 169 3.26 -15.00 -0.78
CA ALA A 169 4.56 -14.43 -1.07
C ALA A 169 5.49 -14.52 0.14
N PHE A 170 6.79 -14.67 -0.10
CA PHE A 170 7.85 -14.67 0.90
C PHE A 170 8.82 -13.51 0.63
N PRO A 171 8.38 -12.26 0.78
CA PRO A 171 9.24 -11.11 0.55
C PRO A 171 10.29 -10.99 1.65
N GLU A 172 11.45 -10.42 1.31
CA GLU A 172 12.56 -10.28 2.25
C GLU A 172 12.30 -9.24 3.34
N ASN A 173 11.43 -8.27 3.07
CA ASN A 173 11.07 -7.16 3.95
C ASN A 173 9.59 -6.75 3.77
N LEU A 174 9.12 -5.87 4.64
CA LEU A 174 7.72 -5.43 4.65
C LEU A 174 7.37 -4.62 3.40
N LEU A 175 8.32 -3.86 2.83
CA LEU A 175 8.11 -3.12 1.57
C LEU A 175 7.75 -4.06 0.42
N GLY A 176 8.51 -5.14 0.23
CA GLY A 176 8.19 -6.16 -0.77
C GLY A 176 6.79 -6.73 -0.58
N TYR A 177 6.36 -6.89 0.67
CA TYR A 177 4.99 -7.35 0.98
C TYR A 177 3.92 -6.30 0.66
N VAL A 178 4.18 -5.02 0.90
CA VAL A 178 3.30 -3.90 0.49
C VAL A 178 3.10 -3.90 -1.03
N TYR A 179 4.19 -4.02 -1.79
CA TYR A 179 4.12 -4.08 -3.26
C TYR A 179 3.40 -5.33 -3.76
N HIS A 180 3.60 -6.48 -3.11
CA HIS A 180 2.84 -7.69 -3.39
C HIS A 180 1.33 -7.48 -3.11
N GLN A 181 0.94 -6.88 -1.98
CA GLN A 181 -0.46 -6.56 -1.71
C GLN A 181 -1.04 -5.60 -2.75
N LEU A 182 -0.27 -4.61 -3.23
CA LEU A 182 -0.70 -3.73 -4.32
C LEU A 182 -0.92 -4.53 -5.61
N ALA A 183 0.01 -5.41 -5.99
CA ALA A 183 -0.13 -6.28 -7.16
C ALA A 183 -1.42 -7.13 -7.08
N MET A 184 -1.65 -7.80 -5.95
CA MET A 184 -2.84 -8.61 -5.71
C MET A 184 -4.13 -7.78 -5.78
N THR A 185 -4.11 -6.56 -5.23
CA THR A 185 -5.23 -5.61 -5.29
C THR A 185 -5.56 -5.23 -6.74
N ILE A 186 -4.53 -5.06 -7.58
CA ILE A 186 -4.69 -4.72 -9.00
C ILE A 186 -5.23 -5.90 -9.79
N THR A 187 -4.60 -7.09 -9.66
CA THR A 187 -4.96 -8.29 -10.42
C THR A 187 -6.36 -8.80 -10.09
N HIS A 188 -6.76 -8.73 -8.82
CA HIS A 188 -8.11 -9.08 -8.37
C HIS A 188 -9.16 -8.00 -8.68
N ARG A 189 -8.77 -6.91 -9.36
CA ARG A 189 -9.67 -5.80 -9.72
C ARG A 189 -10.43 -5.24 -8.52
N VAL A 190 -9.79 -5.23 -7.34
CA VAL A 190 -10.38 -4.66 -6.13
C VAL A 190 -10.72 -3.20 -6.41
N PRO A 191 -11.98 -2.75 -6.23
CA PRO A 191 -12.34 -1.37 -6.52
C PRO A 191 -11.67 -0.44 -5.50
N LEU A 192 -10.93 0.54 -6.02
CA LEU A 192 -10.15 1.50 -5.24
C LEU A 192 -10.70 2.90 -5.45
N ALA A 193 -10.62 3.73 -4.42
CA ALA A 193 -10.91 5.16 -4.51
C ALA A 193 -9.98 5.96 -3.60
N THR A 194 -9.85 7.25 -3.92
CA THR A 194 -9.15 8.24 -3.10
C THR A 194 -10.17 9.02 -2.28
N CYS A 195 -10.01 9.04 -0.96
CA CYS A 195 -10.96 9.72 -0.09
C CYS A 195 -10.94 11.23 -0.34
N GLN A 196 -12.08 11.81 -0.72
CA GLN A 196 -12.21 13.25 -1.00
C GLN A 196 -12.01 14.18 0.22
N GLU A 197 -11.82 13.59 1.40
CA GLU A 197 -11.64 14.35 2.65
C GLU A 197 -10.21 14.27 3.18
N CYS A 198 -9.58 13.09 3.15
CA CYS A 198 -8.22 12.92 3.71
C CYS A 198 -7.17 12.46 2.69
N GLY A 199 -7.54 12.25 1.42
CA GLY A 199 -6.64 11.78 0.37
C GLY A 199 -6.18 10.32 0.51
N ARG A 200 -6.66 9.58 1.53
CA ARG A 200 -6.30 8.18 1.74
C ARG A 200 -6.90 7.28 0.65
N ILE A 201 -6.09 6.34 0.14
CA ILE A 201 -6.57 5.26 -0.73
C ILE A 201 -7.32 4.23 0.11
N PHE A 202 -8.48 3.79 -0.36
CA PHE A 202 -9.28 2.79 0.32
C PHE A 202 -9.98 1.85 -0.67
N LYS A 203 -10.29 0.64 -0.19
CA LYS A 203 -11.15 -0.31 -0.89
C LYS A 203 -12.60 0.17 -0.83
N VAL A 204 -13.26 0.21 -1.97
CA VAL A 204 -14.68 0.56 -2.08
C VAL A 204 -15.53 -0.68 -1.76
N GLU A 205 -16.40 -0.57 -0.77
CA GLU A 205 -17.32 -1.63 -0.36
C GLU A 205 -18.62 -1.58 -1.17
N HIS A 206 -19.04 -0.38 -1.59
CA HIS A 206 -20.24 -0.18 -2.40
C HIS A 206 -20.09 1.00 -3.37
N GLY A 207 -20.72 0.93 -4.55
CA GLY A 207 -20.45 1.85 -5.68
C GLY A 207 -20.68 3.35 -5.43
N ARG A 208 -21.36 3.74 -4.34
CA ARG A 208 -21.55 5.15 -3.95
C ARG A 208 -20.60 5.64 -2.85
N GLN A 209 -19.62 4.84 -2.43
CA GLN A 209 -18.72 5.20 -1.34
C GLN A 209 -17.71 6.25 -1.82
N GLN A 210 -17.74 7.43 -1.20
CA GLN A 210 -16.82 8.55 -1.53
C GLN A 210 -15.74 8.78 -0.45
N TYR A 211 -15.91 8.15 0.72
CA TYR A 211 -15.07 8.38 1.89
C TYR A 211 -14.58 7.07 2.49
N CYS A 212 -13.34 7.06 2.98
CA CYS A 212 -12.73 5.88 3.59
C CYS A 212 -13.31 5.54 4.97
N SER A 213 -14.11 6.42 5.57
CA SER A 213 -14.74 6.20 6.88
C SER A 213 -15.94 7.10 7.09
N THR A 214 -16.80 6.71 8.03
CA THR A 214 -17.92 7.53 8.54
C THR A 214 -17.44 8.87 9.10
N ARG A 215 -16.26 8.89 9.76
CA ARG A 215 -15.62 10.11 10.27
C ARG A 215 -15.29 11.10 9.14
N CYS A 216 -14.70 10.61 8.04
CA CYS A 216 -14.41 11.44 6.87
C CYS A 216 -15.70 11.99 6.22
N ALA A 217 -16.74 11.15 6.09
CA ALA A 217 -18.04 11.59 5.58
C ALA A 217 -18.66 12.69 6.47
N GLY A 218 -18.57 12.54 7.79
CA GLY A 218 -19.03 13.56 8.75
C GLY A 218 -18.28 14.88 8.62
N ARG A 219 -16.95 14.86 8.50
CA ARG A 219 -16.15 16.08 8.28
C ARG A 219 -16.52 16.78 6.98
N ALA A 220 -16.64 16.03 5.89
CA ALA A 220 -17.05 16.59 4.59
C ALA A 220 -18.46 17.22 4.65
N ARG A 221 -19.39 16.61 5.38
CA ARG A 221 -20.73 17.19 5.63
C ARG A 221 -20.65 18.52 6.39
N ILE A 222 -19.87 18.57 7.47
CA ILE A 222 -19.68 19.79 8.27
C ILE A 222 -19.03 20.90 7.43
N ARG A 223 -18.02 20.57 6.62
CA ARG A 223 -17.38 21.52 5.71
C ARG A 223 -18.38 22.13 4.73
N ARG A 224 -19.15 21.30 4.02
CA ARG A 224 -20.19 21.77 3.08
C ARG A 224 -21.26 22.62 3.76
N TYR A 225 -21.63 22.31 5.00
CA TYR A 225 -22.57 23.14 5.77
C TYR A 225 -21.99 24.52 6.05
N ARG A 226 -20.75 24.59 6.54
CA ARG A 226 -20.05 25.85 6.82
C ARG A 226 -19.89 26.71 5.57
N GLU A 227 -19.46 26.12 4.46
CA GLU A 227 -19.33 26.82 3.17
C GLU A 227 -20.66 27.46 2.73
N LYS A 228 -21.78 26.74 2.88
CA LYS A 228 -23.10 27.26 2.56
C LYS A 228 -23.54 28.40 3.48
N THR A 229 -23.26 28.31 4.78
CA THR A 229 -23.58 29.39 5.73
C THR A 229 -22.75 30.63 5.44
N THR A 230 -21.43 30.48 5.23
CA THR A 230 -20.56 31.62 4.90
C THR A 230 -20.95 32.30 3.59
N LEU A 231 -21.42 31.55 2.59
CA LEU A 231 -21.91 32.10 1.32
C LEU A 231 -23.29 32.77 1.42
N ALA A 232 -24.08 32.46 2.45
CA ALA A 232 -25.38 33.10 2.69
C ALA A 232 -25.24 34.42 3.47
N ASP A 233 -24.09 34.63 4.11
CA ASP A 233 -23.76 35.83 4.87
C ASP A 233 -22.97 36.89 4.05
N LEU A 234 -22.71 36.61 2.76
CA LEU A 234 -22.07 37.51 1.78
C LEU A 234 -23.08 37.99 0.74
#